data_AF-A0A3S0HM78-F1
#
_entry.id   AF-A0A3S0HM78-F1
#
_cell.length_a   1.000
_cell.length_b   1.000
_cell.length_c   1.000
_cell.angle_alpha   90.00
_cell.angle_beta   90.00
_cell.angle_gamma   90.00
#
_symmetry.space_group_name_H-M   'P 1'
#
loop_
_entity.id
_entity.type
_entity.pdbx_description
1 polymer ?
#
loop_
_entity_poly.entity_id
_entity_poly.type
_entity_poly.pdbx_seq_one_letter_code
_entity_poly.pdbx_strand_id
1 'polypeptide(L)'
;MASVNQVTCEIRSYSREFKSHQHDFGQFLFPLQGSLDLQMKWQEIKLNSDYCFYLPPKCDHNYRSIDRNEFLILDIPTHYLPEDTSSMYLRMDKQWASIRYLLLEEAKNEDSNSSLYKC
;
A
#
# COMPACT_ATOMS: atom_id res chain seq x y z
N MET A 1 17.97 -4.60 -7.50
CA MET A 1 16.49 -4.61 -7.35
C MET A 1 16.19 -4.75 -5.85
N ALA A 2 15.12 -4.13 -5.36
CA ALA A 2 14.78 -4.20 -3.94
C ALA A 2 14.25 -5.61 -3.61
N SER A 3 14.72 -6.19 -2.51
CA SER A 3 14.31 -7.51 -2.01
C SER A 3 14.02 -7.41 -0.51
N VAL A 4 13.15 -8.28 -0.02
CA VAL A 4 12.81 -8.41 1.41
C VAL A 4 12.95 -9.86 1.84
N ASN A 5 13.46 -10.10 3.05
CA ASN A 5 13.68 -11.44 3.60
C ASN A 5 12.58 -11.90 4.57
N GLN A 6 11.74 -10.96 5.01
CA GLN A 6 10.58 -11.21 5.87
C GLN A 6 9.42 -10.35 5.40
N VAL A 7 8.20 -10.72 5.79
CA VAL A 7 7.03 -9.89 5.52
C VAL A 7 7.18 -8.58 6.29
N THR A 8 7.07 -7.45 5.59
CA THR A 8 7.04 -6.13 6.22
C THR A 8 5.62 -5.57 6.17
N CYS A 9 5.32 -4.71 7.14
CA CYS A 9 4.04 -4.02 7.24
C CYS A 9 4.33 -2.59 7.67
N GLU A 10 4.05 -1.62 6.80
CA GLU A 10 4.36 -0.21 7.07
C GLU A 10 3.39 0.74 6.39
N ILE A 11 3.31 1.97 6.92
CA ILE A 11 2.55 3.06 6.30
C ILE A 11 3.47 3.83 5.36
N ARG A 12 3.07 3.94 4.08
CA ARG A 12 3.78 4.71 3.06
C ARG A 12 2.91 5.84 2.52
N SER A 13 3.57 6.94 2.16
CA SER A 13 2.99 8.03 1.37
C SER A 13 3.73 8.19 0.05
N TYR A 14 3.00 8.56 -0.99
CA TYR A 14 3.50 8.67 -2.36
C TYR A 14 3.45 10.11 -2.87
N SER A 15 4.42 10.46 -3.72
CA SER A 15 4.55 11.80 -4.31
C SER A 15 3.58 12.02 -5.48
N ARG A 16 3.41 13.30 -5.84
CA ARG A 16 2.66 13.73 -7.04
C ARG A 16 3.39 13.43 -8.35
N GLU A 17 4.70 13.36 -8.30
CA GLU A 17 5.53 12.98 -9.44
C GLU A 17 5.43 11.48 -9.68
N PHE A 18 5.35 11.09 -10.96
CA PHE A 18 5.41 9.69 -11.33
C PHE A 18 6.78 9.13 -10.99
N LYS A 19 6.75 8.01 -10.26
CA LYS A 19 7.93 7.17 -10.03
C LYS A 19 7.68 5.84 -10.73
N SER A 20 8.74 5.30 -11.35
CA SER A 20 8.72 4.01 -12.03
C SER A 20 9.71 3.09 -11.35
N HIS A 21 9.26 1.89 -10.98
CA HIS A 21 10.17 0.84 -10.54
C HIS A 21 9.53 -0.54 -10.66
N GLN A 22 10.33 -1.54 -10.29
CA GLN A 22 9.91 -2.91 -10.01
C GLN A 22 10.68 -3.44 -8.80
N HIS A 23 10.16 -4.48 -8.17
CA HIS A 23 10.74 -5.10 -6.96
C HIS A 23 10.63 -6.62 -7.00
N ASP A 24 11.49 -7.32 -6.26
CA ASP A 24 11.58 -8.80 -6.23
C ASP A 24 10.71 -9.43 -5.13
N PHE A 25 9.60 -8.79 -4.79
CA PHE A 25 8.62 -9.24 -3.79
C PHE A 25 7.21 -8.92 -4.25
N GLY A 26 6.20 -9.57 -3.67
CA GLY A 26 4.80 -9.20 -3.89
C GLY A 26 4.43 -8.05 -2.97
N GLN A 27 3.59 -7.13 -3.42
CA GLN A 27 3.18 -5.98 -2.62
C GLN A 27 1.66 -5.86 -2.59
N PHE A 28 1.08 -5.83 -1.39
CA PHE A 28 -0.31 -5.40 -1.22
C PHE A 28 -0.36 -3.93 -0.85
N LEU A 29 -1.30 -3.22 -1.46
CA LEU A 29 -1.56 -1.81 -1.24
C LEU A 29 -2.97 -1.65 -0.70
N PHE A 30 -3.06 -1.21 0.55
CA PHE A 30 -4.32 -0.92 1.22
C PHE A 30 -4.44 0.58 1.47
N PRO A 31 -5.31 1.29 0.74
CA PRO A 31 -5.44 2.74 0.91
C PRO A 31 -6.10 3.06 2.25
N LEU A 32 -5.38 3.81 3.10
CA LEU A 32 -5.90 4.34 4.36
C LEU A 32 -6.52 5.73 4.13
N GLN A 33 -5.84 6.56 3.35
CA GLN A 33 -6.29 7.88 2.92
C GLN A 33 -5.89 8.14 1.45
N GLY A 34 -6.75 8.85 0.72
CA GLY A 34 -6.45 9.30 -0.64
C GLY A 34 -6.58 8.20 -1.70
N SER A 35 -5.85 8.36 -2.80
CA SER A 35 -5.86 7.43 -3.92
C SER A 35 -4.51 7.40 -4.64
N LEU A 36 -4.18 6.26 -5.26
CA LEU A 36 -2.96 6.07 -6.05
C LEU A 36 -3.32 5.87 -7.52
N ASP A 37 -2.75 6.68 -8.40
CA ASP A 37 -2.76 6.39 -9.84
C ASP A 37 -1.64 5.38 -10.09
N LEU A 38 -2.01 4.20 -10.60
CA LEU A 38 -1.11 3.11 -10.97
C LEU A 38 -1.19 2.87 -12.47
N GLN A 39 -0.04 2.80 -13.13
CA GLN A 39 0.05 2.48 -14.55
C GLN A 39 1.00 1.29 -14.73
N MET A 40 0.46 0.21 -15.28
CA MET A 40 1.21 -0.97 -15.72
C MET A 40 1.07 -1.06 -17.24
N LYS A 41 1.91 -1.88 -17.90
CA LYS A 41 1.89 -2.02 -19.37
C LYS A 41 0.52 -2.43 -19.93
N TRP A 42 -0.29 -3.15 -19.15
CA TRP A 42 -1.58 -3.71 -19.57
C TRP A 42 -2.80 -2.98 -18.99
N GLN A 43 -2.64 -2.09 -18.02
CA GLN A 43 -3.78 -1.43 -17.36
C GLN A 43 -3.37 -0.17 -16.60
N GLU A 44 -4.31 0.77 -16.52
CA GLU A 44 -4.25 1.90 -15.60
C GLU A 44 -5.35 1.76 -14.54
N ILE A 45 -4.99 1.99 -13.29
CA ILE A 45 -5.88 1.84 -12.14
C ILE A 45 -5.77 3.08 -11.28
N LYS A 46 -6.93 3.61 -10.87
CA LYS A 46 -7.01 4.57 -9.77
C LYS A 46 -7.43 3.82 -8.50
N LEU A 47 -6.46 3.44 -7.69
CA LEU A 47 -6.68 2.71 -6.46
C LEU A 47 -7.19 3.65 -5.37
N ASN A 48 -8.39 3.38 -4.84
CA ASN A 48 -9.01 4.14 -3.76
C ASN A 48 -9.40 3.21 -2.60
N SER A 49 -9.91 3.78 -1.51
CA SER A 49 -10.22 3.07 -0.27
C SER A 49 -11.25 1.93 -0.36
N ASP A 50 -11.96 1.80 -1.49
CA ASP A 50 -12.93 0.73 -1.71
C ASP A 50 -12.27 -0.55 -2.20
N TYR A 51 -10.98 -0.50 -2.54
CA TYR A 51 -10.24 -1.61 -3.11
C TYR A 51 -8.87 -1.77 -2.46
N CYS A 52 -8.38 -3.01 -2.46
CA CYS A 52 -6.98 -3.35 -2.25
C CYS A 52 -6.40 -3.77 -3.60
N PHE A 53 -5.11 -3.49 -3.80
CA PHE A 53 -4.41 -3.95 -4.98
C PHE A 53 -3.19 -4.78 -4.61
N TYR A 54 -2.96 -5.85 -5.37
CA TYR A 54 -1.76 -6.66 -5.29
C TYR A 54 -0.91 -6.44 -6.55
N LEU A 55 0.36 -6.08 -6.33
CA LEU A 55 1.41 -6.04 -7.34
C LEU A 55 2.28 -7.31 -7.22
N PRO A 56 2.36 -8.13 -8.28
CA PRO A 56 3.24 -9.29 -8.26
C PRO A 56 4.72 -8.86 -8.36
N PRO A 57 5.66 -9.73 -7.95
CA PRO A 57 7.08 -9.49 -8.16
C PRO A 57 7.41 -9.19 -9.63
N LYS A 58 8.43 -8.34 -9.85
CA LYS A 58 8.95 -7.98 -11.19
C LYS A 58 7.92 -7.33 -12.12
N CYS A 59 6.84 -6.82 -11.56
CA CYS A 59 5.87 -6.01 -12.28
C CYS A 59 6.40 -4.59 -12.44
N ASP A 60 6.74 -4.20 -13.67
CA ASP A 60 7.00 -2.79 -14.00
C ASP A 60 5.73 -1.99 -13.76
N HIS A 61 5.82 -0.95 -12.93
CA HIS A 61 4.70 -0.06 -12.67
C HIS A 61 5.17 1.38 -12.45
N ASN A 62 4.36 2.32 -12.93
CA ASN A 62 4.47 3.73 -12.61
C ASN A 62 3.37 4.08 -11.61
N TYR A 63 3.69 4.94 -10.66
CA TYR A 63 2.72 5.35 -9.65
C TYR A 63 2.89 6.81 -9.27
N ARG A 64 1.79 7.43 -8.87
CA ARG A 64 1.76 8.73 -8.19
C ARG A 64 0.52 8.86 -7.33
N SER A 65 0.53 9.79 -6.40
CA SER A 65 -0.68 10.27 -5.74
C SER A 65 -0.83 11.77 -5.89
N ILE A 66 -1.99 12.22 -6.36
CA ILE A 66 -2.28 13.65 -6.54
C ILE A 66 -2.58 14.33 -5.20
N ASP A 67 -3.23 13.61 -4.28
CA ASP A 67 -3.71 14.14 -3.01
C ASP A 67 -2.87 13.63 -1.83
N ARG A 68 -3.17 14.15 -0.62
CA ARG A 68 -2.66 13.54 0.62
C ARG A 68 -3.07 12.09 0.65
N ASN A 69 -2.11 11.23 0.96
CA ASN A 69 -2.29 9.81 0.82
C ASN A 69 -1.44 9.04 1.80
N GLU A 70 -2.03 7.96 2.28
CA GLU A 70 -1.42 7.02 3.21
C GLU A 70 -1.93 5.63 2.85
N PHE A 71 -1.02 4.69 2.76
CA PHE A 71 -1.31 3.31 2.44
C PHE A 71 -0.65 2.41 3.46
N LEU A 72 -1.38 1.41 3.93
CA LEU A 72 -0.78 0.27 4.60
C LEU A 72 -0.23 -0.66 3.51
N ILE A 73 1.07 -0.90 3.54
CA ILE A 73 1.78 -1.69 2.55
C ILE A 73 2.27 -2.96 3.20
N LEU A 74 2.00 -4.10 2.55
CA LEU A 74 2.59 -5.38 2.90
C LEU A 74 3.55 -5.81 1.79
N ASP A 75 4.84 -5.86 2.06
CA ASP A 75 5.80 -6.47 1.15
C ASP A 75 6.02 -7.94 1.57
N ILE A 76 5.78 -8.86 0.65
CA ILE A 76 5.81 -10.31 0.88
C ILE A 76 6.97 -10.91 0.08
N PRO A 77 7.98 -11.49 0.75
CA PRO A 77 9.07 -12.20 0.08
C PRO A 77 8.55 -13.30 -0.85
N THR A 78 9.24 -13.51 -1.98
CA THR A 78 8.85 -14.47 -3.01
C THR A 78 8.70 -15.90 -2.52
N HIS A 79 9.45 -16.31 -1.50
CA HIS A 79 9.35 -17.67 -0.93
C HIS A 79 8.03 -17.94 -0.19
N TYR A 80 7.23 -16.91 0.11
CA TYR A 80 5.87 -17.06 0.63
C TYR A 80 4.80 -17.01 -0.46
N LEU A 81 5.17 -16.70 -1.69
CA LEU A 81 4.24 -16.54 -2.80
C LEU A 81 4.17 -17.83 -3.63
N PRO A 82 3.01 -18.11 -4.24
CA PRO A 82 2.94 -19.07 -5.34
C PRO A 82 3.92 -18.72 -6.48
N GLU A 83 4.35 -19.71 -7.25
CA GLU A 83 5.30 -19.49 -8.36
C GLU A 83 4.77 -18.49 -9.39
N ASP A 84 3.48 -18.60 -9.73
CA ASP A 84 2.80 -17.71 -10.66
C ASP A 84 1.75 -16.87 -9.94
N THR A 85 2.07 -15.59 -9.73
CA THR A 85 1.14 -14.61 -9.18
C THR A 85 0.84 -13.53 -10.20
N SER A 86 -0.43 -13.10 -10.24
CA SER A 86 -0.91 -12.04 -11.11
C SER A 86 -1.41 -10.87 -10.27
N SER A 87 -1.44 -9.66 -10.84
CA SER A 87 -2.05 -8.52 -10.16
C SER A 87 -3.50 -8.81 -9.79
N MET A 88 -3.92 -8.44 -8.58
CA MET A 88 -5.29 -8.62 -8.11
C MET A 88 -5.88 -7.28 -7.71
N TYR A 89 -7.08 -6.96 -8.20
CA TYR A 89 -7.84 -5.79 -7.78
C TYR A 89 -9.07 -6.25 -7.00
N LEU A 90 -8.98 -6.16 -5.68
CA LEU A 90 -9.91 -6.78 -4.75
C LEU A 90 -10.80 -5.71 -4.14
N ARG A 91 -12.13 -5.87 -4.27
CA ARG A 91 -13.06 -4.98 -3.59
C ARG A 91 -13.06 -5.28 -2.10
N MET A 92 -12.93 -4.23 -1.29
CA MET A 92 -12.94 -4.32 0.16
C MET A 92 -14.38 -4.31 0.68
N ASP A 93 -14.59 -5.09 1.73
CA ASP A 93 -15.88 -5.22 2.40
C ASP A 93 -16.03 -4.22 3.56
N LYS A 94 -17.15 -4.33 4.28
CA LYS A 94 -17.42 -3.46 5.42
C LYS A 94 -16.51 -3.77 6.60
N GLN A 95 -16.04 -5.00 6.74
CA GLN A 95 -15.10 -5.41 7.78
C GLN A 95 -13.77 -4.68 7.60
N TRP A 96 -13.25 -4.60 6.38
CA TRP A 96 -12.06 -3.79 6.09
C TRP A 96 -12.27 -2.32 6.42
N ALA A 97 -13.43 -1.74 6.09
CA ALA A 97 -13.72 -0.35 6.43
C ALA A 97 -13.66 -0.11 7.95
N SER A 98 -14.14 -1.05 8.77
CA SER A 98 -14.03 -0.98 10.23
C SER A 98 -12.58 -1.12 10.72
N ILE A 99 -11.81 -2.06 10.16
CA ILE A 99 -10.37 -2.21 10.51
C ILE A 99 -9.59 -0.95 10.14
N ARG A 100 -9.80 -0.41 8.94
CA ARG A 100 -9.18 0.84 8.49
C ARG A 100 -9.50 1.98 9.43
N TYR A 101 -10.74 2.10 9.87
CA TYR A 101 -11.15 3.13 10.82
C TYR A 101 -10.38 2.98 12.15
N LEU A 102 -10.31 1.78 12.72
CA LEU A 102 -9.57 1.54 13.96
C LEU A 102 -8.08 1.88 13.82
N LEU A 103 -7.43 1.46 12.73
CA LEU A 103 -6.02 1.77 12.47
C LEU A 103 -5.77 3.29 12.41
N LEU A 104 -6.67 4.03 11.76
CA LEU A 104 -6.57 5.49 11.63
C LEU A 104 -6.82 6.21 12.95
N GLU A 105 -7.73 5.72 13.79
CA GLU A 105 -7.98 6.32 15.10
C GLU A 105 -6.81 6.09 16.07
N GLU A 106 -6.22 4.89 16.07
CA GLU A 106 -5.04 4.60 16.91
C GLU A 106 -3.83 5.46 16.51
N ALA A 107 -3.58 5.64 15.20
CA ALA A 107 -2.49 6.49 14.73
C ALA A 107 -2.61 7.95 15.21
N LYS A 108 -3.84 8.50 15.28
CA LYS A 108 -4.09 9.86 15.82
C LYS A 108 -3.84 9.95 17.32
N ASN A 109 -4.08 8.86 18.05
CA ASN A 109 -3.88 8.82 19.50
C ASN A 109 -2.40 8.78 19.88
N GLU A 110 -1.54 8.16 19.06
CA GLU A 110 -0.07 8.20 19.25
C GLU A 110 0.49 9.62 19.07
N ASP A 111 0.03 10.36 18.07
CA ASP A 111 0.39 11.78 17.89
C ASP A 111 -0.02 12.64 19.09
N SER A 112 -1.17 12.33 19.70
CA SER A 112 -1.71 13.02 20.88
C SER A 112 -0.95 12.67 22.18
N ASN A 113 -0.42 11.46 22.31
CA ASN A 113 0.41 11.04 23.44
C ASN A 113 1.87 11.50 23.31
N SER A 114 2.37 11.73 22.09
CA SER A 114 3.72 12.28 21.87
C SER A 114 3.88 13.72 22.38
N SER A 115 2.77 14.44 22.59
CA SER A 115 2.76 15.79 23.15
C SER A 115 2.74 15.84 24.69
N LEU A 116 2.65 14.70 25.37
CA LEU A 116 2.61 14.61 26.84
C LEU A 116 3.95 14.26 27.51
N TYR A 117 5.03 14.08 26.74
CA TYR A 117 6.38 13.92 27.28
C TYR A 117 7.26 15.12 26.93
N LYS A 118 6.98 16.27 27.56
CA LYS A 118 7.96 17.33 27.81
C LYS A 118 7.91 17.69 29.30
N CYS A 119 8.75 17.01 30.08
CA CYS A 119 9.24 17.51 31.36
C CYS A 119 10.71 17.88 31.18
#